data_AF-A0A497HMD0-F1
#
_entry.id   AF-A0A497HMD0-F1
#
_cell.length_a   1.000
_cell.length_b   1.000
_cell.length_c   1.000
_cell.angle_alpha   90.00
_cell.angle_beta   90.00
_cell.angle_gamma   90.00
#
_symmetry.space_group_name_H-M   'P 1'
#
loop_
_entity.id
_entity.type
_entity.pdbx_description
1 polymer ?
#
loop_
_entity_poly.entity_id
_entity_poly.type
_entity_poly.pdbx_seq_one_letter_code
_entity_poly.pdbx_strand_id
1 'polypeptide(L)'
;MKFEFSVNDALKKAATLSTVQIDVENAERFGITYVNEKGEKVYPILLHASISGGIDRNLFALLESQYILSQKGKKPMLPVWLSPTQVRIIPVSLEFLEYCEKLLKEIEKEKIRVDLDDQDITMQKKIRNAEKEWIPYIVVIGERERRENKLSVRIRKDGGKVVRLTKKELIEMIKKETEGKPFRKLSLPKKLSLRPKFRG
;
A
#
# COMPACT_ATOMS: atom_id res chain seq x y z
N MET A 1 -11.31 33.72 -5.48
CA MET A 1 -12.34 32.86 -4.80
C MET A 1 -11.74 31.48 -4.57
N LYS A 2 -11.93 30.86 -3.40
CA LYS A 2 -11.35 29.56 -3.04
C LYS A 2 -12.45 28.55 -2.71
N PHE A 3 -12.40 27.40 -3.38
CA PHE A 3 -13.21 26.22 -3.07
C PHE A 3 -12.33 25.18 -2.38
N GLU A 4 -12.86 24.58 -1.31
CA GLU A 4 -12.16 23.60 -0.48
C GLU A 4 -13.00 22.35 -0.29
N PHE A 5 -12.37 21.18 -0.39
CA PHE A 5 -12.96 19.91 0.01
C PHE A 5 -12.31 19.44 1.32
N SER A 6 -13.06 19.55 2.41
CA SER A 6 -12.60 19.20 3.75
C SER A 6 -13.27 17.92 4.24
N VAL A 7 -12.50 17.05 4.88
CA VAL A 7 -12.98 15.84 5.54
C VAL A 7 -12.75 15.94 7.04
N ASN A 8 -13.64 15.35 7.84
CA ASN A 8 -13.43 15.27 9.28
C ASN A 8 -12.57 14.05 9.62
N ASP A 9 -11.54 14.26 10.45
CA ASP A 9 -10.74 13.20 11.03
C ASP A 9 -11.49 12.51 12.21
N ALA A 10 -10.87 11.49 12.82
CA ALA A 10 -11.43 10.75 13.94
C ALA A 10 -11.55 11.59 15.23
N LEU A 11 -10.86 12.73 15.30
CA LEU A 11 -11.01 13.72 16.36
C LEU A 11 -12.07 14.78 16.03
N LYS A 12 -12.80 14.62 14.91
CA LYS A 12 -13.81 15.56 14.39
C LYS A 12 -13.23 16.92 14.00
N LYS A 13 -11.95 16.99 13.66
CA LYS A 13 -11.32 18.19 13.12
C LYS A 13 -11.36 18.17 11.60
N ALA A 14 -11.60 19.34 11.00
CA ALA A 14 -11.62 19.49 9.55
C ALA A 14 -10.19 19.50 8.99
N ALA A 15 -9.94 18.62 8.02
CA ALA A 15 -8.72 18.57 7.24
C ALA A 15 -9.04 18.82 5.76
N THR A 16 -8.56 19.93 5.20
CA THR A 16 -8.71 20.23 3.78
C THR A 16 -7.81 19.33 2.94
N LEU A 17 -8.39 18.53 2.06
CA LEU A 17 -7.62 17.66 1.16
C LEU A 17 -7.39 18.35 -0.18
N SER A 18 -8.47 18.80 -0.82
CA SER A 18 -8.44 19.34 -2.18
C SER A 18 -8.79 20.82 -2.20
N THR A 19 -8.17 21.58 -3.10
CA THR A 19 -8.46 23.00 -3.27
C THR A 19 -8.50 23.40 -4.74
N VAL A 20 -9.45 24.26 -5.08
CA VAL A 20 -9.50 24.95 -6.38
C VAL A 20 -9.60 26.45 -6.11
N GLN A 21 -8.67 27.23 -6.65
CA GLN A 21 -8.55 28.66 -6.40
C GLN A 21 -8.53 29.43 -7.70
N ILE A 22 -9.42 30.42 -7.81
CA ILE A 22 -9.42 31.42 -8.88
C ILE A 22 -8.57 32.59 -8.42
N ASP A 23 -7.52 32.86 -9.19
CA ASP A 23 -6.52 33.89 -8.96
C ASP A 23 -6.56 34.93 -10.08
N VAL A 24 -6.82 36.17 -9.69
CA VAL A 24 -7.02 37.32 -10.58
C VAL A 24 -5.86 38.30 -10.55
N GLU A 25 -4.83 38.08 -9.71
CA GLU A 25 -3.75 39.04 -9.49
C GLU A 25 -2.41 38.57 -10.04
N ASN A 26 -2.08 37.28 -9.89
CA ASN A 26 -0.71 36.82 -10.14
C ASN A 26 -0.32 36.81 -11.62
N ALA A 27 -1.28 36.75 -12.54
CA ALA A 27 -0.98 36.89 -13.95
C ALA A 27 -0.31 38.22 -14.28
N GLU A 28 -0.81 39.32 -13.71
CA GLU A 28 -0.21 40.65 -13.86
C GLU A 28 1.15 40.74 -13.16
N ARG A 29 1.23 40.28 -11.91
CA ARG A 29 2.48 40.30 -11.13
C ARG A 29 3.64 39.54 -11.79
N PHE A 30 3.35 38.43 -12.46
CA PHE A 30 4.35 37.61 -13.13
C PHE A 30 4.48 37.88 -14.63
N GLY A 31 3.74 38.86 -15.17
CA GLY A 31 3.79 39.23 -16.58
C GLY A 31 3.29 38.14 -17.54
N ILE A 32 2.37 37.29 -17.09
CA ILE A 32 1.79 36.21 -17.89
C ILE A 32 0.67 36.77 -18.76
N THR A 33 0.83 36.76 -20.07
CA THR A 33 -0.12 37.40 -21.01
C THR A 33 -0.42 36.51 -22.21
N TYR A 34 -1.59 36.70 -22.83
CA TYR A 34 -1.92 36.16 -24.15
C TYR A 34 -2.52 37.26 -25.04
N VAL A 35 -2.65 36.98 -26.35
CA VAL A 35 -3.32 37.87 -27.32
C VAL A 35 -4.74 37.37 -27.56
N ASN A 36 -5.74 38.21 -27.33
CA ASN A 36 -7.14 37.85 -27.54
C ASN A 36 -7.56 37.92 -29.02
N GLU A 37 -8.82 37.58 -29.31
CA GLU A 37 -9.38 37.62 -30.68
C GLU A 37 -9.35 39.02 -31.33
N LYS A 38 -9.19 40.09 -30.53
CA LYS A 38 -9.07 41.48 -31.00
C LYS A 38 -7.64 41.93 -31.23
N GLY A 39 -6.64 41.07 -31.00
CA GLY A 39 -5.22 41.43 -31.12
C GLY A 39 -4.65 42.15 -29.89
N GLU A 40 -5.38 42.23 -28.78
CA GLU A 40 -4.96 42.94 -27.57
C GLU A 40 -4.19 42.02 -26.62
N LYS A 41 -3.14 42.56 -25.99
CA LYS A 41 -2.39 41.85 -24.95
C LYS A 41 -3.15 41.92 -23.63
N VAL A 42 -3.56 40.77 -23.10
CA VAL A 42 -4.40 40.65 -21.91
C VAL A 42 -3.82 39.67 -20.90
N TYR A 43 -4.14 39.87 -19.62
CA TYR A 43 -3.77 38.97 -18.52
C TYR A 43 -4.88 37.91 -18.33
N PRO A 44 -4.55 36.61 -18.33
CA PRO A 44 -5.53 35.57 -18.06
C PRO A 44 -5.86 35.48 -16.56
N ILE A 45 -7.03 34.91 -16.26
CA ILE A 45 -7.34 34.44 -14.90
C ILE A 45 -6.65 33.08 -14.71
N LEU A 46 -5.95 32.92 -13.58
CA LEU A 46 -5.26 31.67 -13.25
C LEU A 46 -6.15 30.79 -12.37
N LEU A 47 -6.17 29.49 -12.68
CA LEU A 47 -6.86 28.48 -11.87
C LEU A 47 -5.81 27.56 -11.22
N HIS A 48 -5.66 27.66 -9.90
CA HIS A 48 -4.81 26.75 -9.13
C HIS A 48 -5.63 25.56 -8.66
N ALA A 49 -5.21 24.35 -9.04
CA ALA A 49 -5.92 23.13 -8.69
C ALA A 49 -4.99 22.14 -8.00
N SER A 50 -5.30 21.80 -6.75
CA SER A 50 -4.68 20.70 -6.02
C SER A 50 -5.76 19.66 -5.72
N ILE A 51 -5.98 18.76 -6.68
CA ILE A 51 -7.11 17.82 -6.65
C ILE A 51 -6.88 16.73 -5.60
N SER A 52 -5.68 16.14 -5.57
CA SER A 52 -5.32 15.13 -4.58
C SER A 52 -4.81 15.73 -3.26
N GLY A 53 -4.58 17.04 -3.20
CA GLY A 53 -3.73 17.62 -2.16
C GLY A 53 -2.27 17.15 -2.27
N GLY A 54 -1.51 17.40 -1.21
CA GLY A 54 -0.14 16.91 -1.07
C GLY A 54 -0.07 15.39 -0.81
N ILE A 55 1.06 14.76 -1.14
CA ILE A 55 1.28 13.33 -0.91
C ILE A 55 1.13 12.98 0.57
N ASP A 56 1.63 13.84 1.47
CA ASP A 56 1.52 13.65 2.92
C ASP A 56 0.05 13.67 3.39
N ARG A 57 -0.80 14.50 2.77
CA ARG A 57 -2.25 14.54 3.06
C ARG A 57 -2.97 13.29 2.57
N ASN A 58 -2.54 12.74 1.44
CA ASN A 58 -3.08 11.45 0.96
C ASN A 58 -2.71 10.32 1.91
N LEU A 59 -1.45 10.29 2.40
CA LEU A 59 -1.02 9.32 3.39
C LEU A 59 -1.79 9.47 4.71
N PHE A 60 -1.93 10.70 5.19
CA PHE A 60 -2.78 11.03 6.35
C PHE A 60 -4.19 10.49 6.16
N ALA A 61 -4.87 10.83 5.05
CA ALA A 61 -6.24 10.39 4.79
C ALA A 61 -6.38 8.86 4.73
N LEU A 62 -5.39 8.16 4.15
CA LEU A 62 -5.34 6.70 4.13
C LEU A 62 -5.23 6.11 5.55
N LEU A 63 -4.29 6.61 6.35
CA LEU A 63 -4.07 6.13 7.72
C LEU A 63 -5.26 6.44 8.62
N GLU A 64 -5.81 7.64 8.50
CA GLU A 64 -6.98 8.09 9.25
C GLU A 64 -8.21 7.23 8.93
N SER A 65 -8.43 6.95 7.65
CA SER A 65 -9.49 6.03 7.21
C SER A 65 -9.31 4.64 7.82
N GLN A 66 -8.09 4.11 7.87
CA GLN A 66 -7.82 2.81 8.49
C GLN A 66 -8.03 2.83 10.01
N TYR A 67 -7.66 3.92 10.69
CA TYR A 67 -7.93 4.09 12.10
C TYR A 67 -9.44 4.10 12.40
N ILE A 68 -10.23 4.85 11.63
CA ILE A 68 -11.70 4.86 11.74
C ILE A 68 -12.30 3.47 11.51
N LEU A 69 -11.81 2.72 10.52
CA LEU A 69 -12.25 1.34 10.30
C LEU A 69 -11.87 0.42 11.46
N SER A 70 -10.73 0.67 12.12
CA SER A 70 -10.29 -0.12 13.27
C SER A 70 -11.20 0.05 14.49
N GLN A 71 -11.76 1.25 14.69
CA GLN A 71 -12.80 1.49 15.71
C GLN A 71 -14.10 0.74 15.43
N LYS A 72 -14.31 0.27 14.20
CA LYS A 72 -15.43 -0.60 13.79
C LYS A 72 -15.07 -2.08 13.81
N GLY A 73 -13.95 -2.45 14.46
CA GLY A 73 -13.48 -3.83 14.62
C GLY A 73 -12.77 -4.41 13.39
N LYS A 74 -12.53 -3.64 12.32
CA LYS A 74 -11.76 -4.11 11.17
C LYS A 74 -10.27 -4.06 11.44
N LYS A 75 -9.49 -5.01 10.92
CA LYS A 75 -8.02 -4.92 10.99
C LYS A 75 -7.53 -3.81 10.03
N PRO A 76 -6.82 -2.78 10.51
CA PRO A 76 -6.33 -1.73 9.64
C PRO A 76 -5.33 -2.29 8.63
N MET A 77 -5.49 -1.95 7.36
CA MET A 77 -4.57 -2.36 6.29
C MET A 77 -4.62 -1.38 5.12
N LEU A 78 -3.49 -1.19 4.44
CA LEU A 78 -3.53 -0.48 3.17
C LEU A 78 -4.22 -1.36 2.11
N PRO A 79 -4.84 -0.77 1.08
CA PRO A 79 -5.24 -1.52 -0.11
C PRO A 79 -4.08 -2.36 -0.64
N VAL A 80 -4.34 -3.57 -1.15
CA VAL A 80 -3.28 -4.50 -1.56
C VAL A 80 -2.34 -3.86 -2.58
N TRP A 81 -2.85 -3.09 -3.53
CA TRP A 81 -2.02 -2.40 -4.53
C TRP A 81 -1.10 -1.31 -3.93
N LEU A 82 -1.45 -0.72 -2.78
CA LEU A 82 -0.62 0.26 -2.06
C LEU A 82 0.28 -0.36 -0.99
N SER A 83 0.02 -1.60 -0.57
CA SER A 83 0.78 -2.25 0.50
C SER A 83 2.24 -2.43 0.09
N PRO A 84 3.24 -1.90 0.84
CA PRO A 84 4.65 -2.00 0.47
C PRO A 84 5.11 -3.45 0.25
N THR A 85 4.62 -4.36 1.08
CA THR A 85 4.70 -5.81 0.88
C THR A 85 3.28 -6.36 0.85
N GLN A 86 2.96 -7.16 -0.17
CA GLN A 86 1.63 -7.76 -0.35
C GLN A 86 1.57 -9.15 0.25
N VAL A 87 2.64 -9.92 0.08
CA VAL A 87 2.78 -11.29 0.56
C VAL A 87 4.05 -11.43 1.40
N ARG A 88 3.94 -12.00 2.60
CA ARG A 88 5.10 -12.44 3.37
C ARG A 88 5.10 -13.95 3.53
N ILE A 89 6.18 -14.59 3.09
CA ILE A 89 6.40 -16.03 3.27
C ILE A 89 7.15 -16.24 4.59
N ILE A 90 6.64 -17.16 5.41
CA ILE A 90 7.16 -17.49 6.73
C ILE A 90 7.40 -19.02 6.79
N PRO A 91 8.66 -19.47 6.81
CA PRO A 91 8.97 -20.87 7.05
C PRO A 91 8.78 -21.20 8.55
N VAL A 92 8.26 -22.39 8.85
CA VAL A 92 8.13 -22.86 10.24
C VAL A 92 9.48 -23.16 10.89
N SER A 93 10.49 -23.51 10.08
CA SER A 93 11.88 -23.80 10.46
C SER A 93 12.81 -23.47 9.28
N LEU A 94 14.11 -23.32 9.52
CA LEU A 94 15.08 -22.94 8.49
C LEU A 94 15.25 -23.99 7.37
N GLU A 95 14.87 -25.25 7.61
CA GLU A 95 14.96 -26.32 6.62
C GLU A 95 14.05 -26.09 5.39
N PHE A 96 13.00 -25.27 5.53
CA PHE A 96 12.06 -24.95 4.45
C PHE A 96 12.48 -23.73 3.62
N LEU A 97 13.63 -23.11 3.90
CA LEU A 97 14.05 -21.88 3.22
C LEU A 97 14.18 -22.05 1.71
N GLU A 98 14.77 -23.13 1.24
CA GLU A 98 14.96 -23.38 -0.20
C GLU A 98 13.62 -23.42 -0.94
N TYR A 99 12.62 -24.13 -0.38
CA TYR A 99 11.28 -24.18 -0.94
C TYR A 99 10.60 -22.79 -0.90
N CYS A 100 10.77 -22.05 0.19
CA CYS A 100 10.22 -20.69 0.31
C CYS A 100 10.85 -19.72 -0.70
N GLU A 101 12.14 -19.83 -0.97
CA GLU A 101 12.83 -19.02 -1.98
C GLU A 101 12.34 -19.33 -3.41
N LYS A 102 12.07 -20.62 -3.70
CA LYS A 102 11.46 -21.01 -4.97
C LYS A 102 10.06 -20.40 -5.11
N LEU A 103 9.21 -20.54 -4.09
CA LEU A 103 7.86 -19.97 -4.06
C LEU A 103 7.88 -18.44 -4.22
N LEU A 104 8.83 -17.78 -3.54
CA LEU A 104 9.04 -16.34 -3.64
C LEU A 104 9.33 -15.91 -5.08
N LYS A 105 10.27 -16.58 -5.75
CA LYS A 105 10.60 -16.29 -7.16
C LYS A 105 9.41 -16.51 -8.09
N GLU A 106 8.61 -17.53 -7.83
CA GLU A 106 7.42 -17.85 -8.62
C GLU A 106 6.31 -16.79 -8.46
N ILE A 107 6.04 -16.33 -7.24
CA ILE A 107 5.05 -15.27 -6.98
C ILE A 107 5.54 -13.92 -7.53
N GLU A 108 6.84 -13.61 -7.39
CA GLU A 108 7.41 -12.37 -7.88
C GLU A 108 7.26 -12.19 -9.39
N LYS A 109 7.44 -13.28 -10.17
CA LYS A 109 7.27 -13.27 -11.64
C LYS A 109 5.90 -12.76 -12.07
N GLU A 110 4.90 -12.88 -11.20
CA GLU A 110 3.53 -12.43 -11.43
C GLU A 110 3.29 -10.95 -11.08
N LYS A 111 4.36 -10.17 -10.86
CA LYS A 111 4.31 -8.76 -10.45
C LYS A 111 3.61 -8.56 -9.11
N ILE A 112 3.93 -9.43 -8.15
CA ILE A 112 3.45 -9.35 -6.77
C ILE A 112 4.63 -9.00 -5.86
N ARG A 113 4.44 -8.03 -4.95
CA ARG A 113 5.45 -7.65 -3.96
C ARG A 113 5.46 -8.68 -2.83
N VAL A 114 6.42 -9.61 -2.90
CA VAL A 114 6.61 -10.71 -1.96
C VAL A 114 7.97 -10.65 -1.28
N ASP A 115 7.99 -10.95 0.01
CA ASP A 115 9.21 -11.12 0.80
C ASP A 115 9.20 -12.41 1.63
N LEU A 116 10.37 -12.75 2.19
CA LEU A 116 10.64 -13.96 2.97
C LEU A 116 11.20 -13.57 4.34
N ASP A 117 10.53 -14.01 5.39
CA ASP A 117 11.02 -13.92 6.76
C ASP A 117 11.96 -15.09 7.08
N ASP A 118 13.23 -14.91 6.70
CA ASP A 118 14.32 -15.86 6.88
C ASP A 118 15.05 -15.72 8.23
N GLN A 119 14.51 -14.93 9.16
CA GLN A 119 15.13 -14.71 10.46
C GLN A 119 15.04 -15.97 11.34
N ASP A 120 16.03 -16.21 12.19
CA ASP A 120 16.00 -17.31 13.16
C ASP A 120 15.26 -16.91 14.44
N ILE A 121 13.93 -16.79 14.31
CA ILE A 121 12.99 -16.49 15.40
C ILE A 121 11.74 -17.36 15.25
N THR A 122 10.97 -17.52 16.33
CA THR A 122 9.77 -18.37 16.32
C THR A 122 8.76 -17.94 15.25
N MET A 123 8.11 -18.92 14.61
CA MET A 123 7.06 -18.68 13.60
C MET A 123 5.98 -17.72 14.10
N GLN A 124 5.55 -17.88 15.36
CA GLN A 124 4.54 -17.01 15.99
C GLN A 124 5.02 -15.56 16.07
N LYS A 125 6.31 -15.33 16.35
CA LYS A 125 6.90 -13.99 16.37
C LYS A 125 6.95 -13.40 14.97
N LYS A 126 7.32 -14.18 13.94
CA LYS A 126 7.27 -13.77 12.53
C LYS A 126 5.87 -13.35 12.10
N ILE A 127 4.86 -14.17 12.40
CA ILE A 127 3.45 -13.88 12.09
C ILE A 127 3.00 -12.59 12.80
N ARG A 128 3.33 -12.43 14.09
CA ARG A 128 3.01 -11.21 14.84
C ARG A 128 3.67 -9.97 14.22
N ASN A 129 4.93 -10.06 13.79
CA ASN A 129 5.63 -8.94 13.15
C ASN A 129 4.98 -8.58 11.80
N ALA A 130 4.66 -9.57 10.98
CA ALA A 130 3.94 -9.36 9.72
C ALA A 130 2.55 -8.74 9.92
N GLU A 131 1.82 -9.16 10.96
CA GLU A 131 0.52 -8.57 11.31
C GLU A 131 0.66 -7.11 11.80
N LYS A 132 1.77 -6.75 12.45
CA LYS A 132 2.06 -5.37 12.86
C LYS A 132 2.43 -4.49 11.66
N GLU A 133 3.12 -5.04 10.67
CA GLU A 133 3.44 -4.37 9.39
C GLU A 133 2.25 -4.30 8.42
N TRP A 134 1.07 -4.78 8.83
CA TRP A 134 -0.16 -4.80 8.04
C TRP A 134 -0.04 -5.57 6.72
N ILE A 135 0.76 -6.64 6.71
CA ILE A 135 0.91 -7.49 5.52
C ILE A 135 -0.44 -8.10 5.16
N PRO A 136 -0.95 -7.89 3.92
CA PRO A 136 -2.26 -8.41 3.51
C PRO A 136 -2.37 -9.94 3.53
N TYR A 137 -1.32 -10.61 3.04
CA TYR A 137 -1.25 -12.05 2.90
C TYR A 137 -0.01 -12.61 3.59
N ILE A 138 -0.20 -13.46 4.60
CA ILE A 138 0.89 -14.15 5.28
C ILE A 138 0.81 -15.62 4.93
N VAL A 139 1.85 -16.14 4.30
CA VAL A 139 1.93 -17.54 3.84
C VAL A 139 2.87 -18.30 4.77
N VAL A 140 2.34 -19.29 5.49
CA VAL A 140 3.13 -20.14 6.38
C VAL A 140 3.48 -21.44 5.64
N ILE A 141 4.75 -21.83 5.69
CA ILE A 141 5.28 -23.01 5.01
C ILE A 141 5.94 -23.94 6.02
N GLY A 142 5.39 -25.14 6.18
CA GLY A 142 6.08 -26.28 6.79
C GLY A 142 5.99 -27.54 5.92
N GLU A 143 6.26 -28.68 6.54
CA GLU A 143 6.32 -29.98 5.86
C GLU A 143 5.02 -30.31 5.11
N ARG A 144 3.88 -30.04 5.75
CA ARG A 144 2.56 -30.29 5.17
C ARG A 144 2.32 -29.47 3.90
N GLU A 145 2.64 -28.16 3.94
CA GLU A 145 2.45 -27.26 2.79
C GLU A 145 3.40 -27.60 1.65
N ARG A 146 4.61 -28.06 1.96
CA ARG A 146 5.58 -28.56 0.97
C ARG A 146 5.07 -29.83 0.26
N ARG A 147 4.46 -30.77 1.00
CA ARG A 147 3.95 -32.03 0.43
C ARG A 147 2.65 -31.88 -0.36
N GLU A 148 1.70 -31.12 0.19
CA GLU A 148 0.34 -31.03 -0.37
C GLU A 148 0.19 -30.03 -1.51
N ASN A 149 1.22 -29.22 -1.79
CA ASN A 149 1.17 -28.10 -2.74
C ASN A 149 0.01 -27.12 -2.47
N LYS A 150 -0.43 -27.06 -1.22
CA LYS A 150 -1.44 -26.12 -0.71
C LYS A 150 -0.79 -25.27 0.37
N LEU A 151 -0.90 -23.96 0.20
CA LEU A 151 -0.36 -22.94 1.09
C LEU A 151 -1.33 -22.68 2.23
N SER A 152 -0.80 -22.54 3.44
CA SER A 152 -1.55 -21.99 4.57
C SER A 152 -1.49 -20.47 4.52
N VAL A 153 -2.54 -19.84 3.99
CA VAL A 153 -2.60 -18.39 3.77
C VAL A 153 -3.47 -17.74 4.82
N ARG A 154 -2.89 -16.85 5.61
CA ARG A 154 -3.59 -15.99 6.55
C ARG A 154 -3.93 -14.67 5.87
N ILE A 155 -5.21 -14.33 5.81
CA ILE A 155 -5.73 -13.18 5.08
C ILE A 155 -6.14 -12.08 6.06
N ARG A 156 -5.47 -10.93 6.00
CA ARG A 156 -5.67 -9.84 6.97
C ARG A 156 -7.06 -9.20 6.86
N LYS A 157 -7.57 -8.96 5.65
CA LYS A 157 -8.89 -8.35 5.40
C LYS A 157 -10.04 -9.14 6.04
N ASP A 158 -9.87 -10.47 6.15
CA ASP A 158 -10.86 -11.40 6.72
C ASP A 158 -10.59 -11.66 8.22
N GLY A 159 -10.13 -10.65 8.95
CA GLY A 159 -9.81 -10.75 10.37
C GLY A 159 -8.59 -11.62 10.69
N GLY A 160 -7.80 -12.04 9.70
CA GLY A 160 -6.71 -12.99 9.87
C GLY A 160 -7.17 -14.45 9.80
N LYS A 161 -8.30 -14.74 9.13
CA LYS A 161 -8.72 -16.11 8.82
C LYS A 161 -7.61 -16.82 8.03
N VAL A 162 -7.39 -18.08 8.38
CA VAL A 162 -6.46 -18.96 7.66
C VAL A 162 -7.25 -19.80 6.67
N VAL A 163 -6.82 -19.80 5.42
CA VAL A 163 -7.41 -20.57 4.33
C VAL A 163 -6.32 -21.40 3.64
N ARG A 164 -6.75 -22.48 2.98
CA ARG A 164 -5.86 -23.36 2.20
C ARG A 164 -6.03 -23.00 0.74
N LEU A 165 -4.98 -22.47 0.13
CA LEU A 165 -4.99 -22.05 -1.27
C LEU A 165 -3.82 -22.67 -2.00
N THR A 166 -4.02 -23.06 -3.24
CA THR A 166 -2.93 -23.27 -4.17
C THR A 166 -2.21 -21.95 -4.44
N LYS A 167 -0.95 -22.03 -4.88
CA LYS A 167 -0.20 -20.86 -5.35
C LYS A 167 -0.98 -20.06 -6.41
N LYS A 168 -1.62 -20.76 -7.35
CA LYS A 168 -2.39 -20.15 -8.44
C LYS A 168 -3.57 -19.33 -7.93
N GLU A 169 -4.38 -19.90 -7.03
CA GLU A 169 -5.51 -19.20 -6.42
C GLU A 169 -5.05 -17.94 -5.66
N LEU A 170 -3.95 -18.03 -4.91
CA LEU A 170 -3.38 -16.86 -4.23
C LEU A 170 -2.98 -15.75 -5.22
N ILE A 171 -2.31 -16.11 -6.31
CA ILE A 171 -1.90 -15.16 -7.36
C ILE A 171 -3.14 -14.49 -7.98
N GLU A 172 -4.15 -15.27 -8.35
CA GLU A 172 -5.39 -14.76 -8.96
C GLU A 172 -6.13 -13.80 -8.03
N MET A 173 -6.23 -14.14 -6.74
CA MET A 173 -6.82 -13.25 -5.73
C MET A 173 -6.09 -11.91 -5.65
N ILE A 174 -4.75 -11.91 -5.62
CA ILE A 174 -3.95 -10.68 -5.54
C ILE A 174 -4.05 -9.88 -6.84
N LYS A 175 -4.03 -10.54 -8.01
CA LYS A 175 -4.18 -9.88 -9.31
C LYS A 175 -5.53 -9.16 -9.41
N LYS A 176 -6.61 -9.78 -8.94
CA LYS A 176 -7.92 -9.13 -8.88
C LYS A 176 -7.93 -7.86 -8.02
N GLU A 177 -7.21 -7.85 -6.90
CA GLU A 177 -7.12 -6.65 -6.04
C GLU A 177 -6.16 -5.57 -6.54
N THR A 178 -5.34 -5.90 -7.54
CA THR A 178 -4.33 -5.01 -8.11
C THR A 178 -4.62 -4.65 -9.58
N GLU A 179 -5.75 -5.11 -10.10
CA GLU A 179 -6.17 -4.90 -11.48
C GLU A 179 -6.33 -3.41 -11.80
N GLY A 180 -5.74 -2.98 -12.92
CA GLY A 180 -5.73 -1.59 -13.37
C GLY A 180 -4.97 -0.62 -12.45
N LYS A 181 -4.21 -1.12 -11.46
CA LYS A 181 -3.41 -0.29 -10.54
C LYS A 181 -1.94 -0.24 -10.96
N PRO A 182 -1.23 0.86 -10.70
CA PRO A 182 0.20 0.96 -11.00
C PRO A 182 0.99 -0.06 -10.16
N PHE A 183 2.04 -0.61 -10.77
CA PHE A 183 2.94 -1.55 -10.11
C PHE A 183 4.36 -0.99 -10.01
N ARG A 184 4.95 -1.10 -8.82
CA ARG A 184 6.39 -1.01 -8.59
C ARG A 184 6.87 -2.24 -7.82
N LYS A 185 8.12 -2.63 -8.09
CA LYS A 185 8.82 -3.72 -7.39
C LYS A 185 9.05 -3.33 -5.92
N LEU A 186 9.31 -4.34 -5.10
CA LEU A 186 9.64 -4.16 -3.68
C LEU A 186 10.92 -3.32 -3.57
N SER A 187 10.89 -2.25 -2.75
CA SER A 187 12.01 -1.29 -2.61
C SER A 187 13.12 -1.76 -1.68
N LEU A 188 12.82 -2.71 -0.80
CA LEU A 188 13.73 -3.31 0.16
C LEU A 188 14.24 -4.69 -0.31
N PRO A 189 15.29 -5.24 0.31
CA PRO A 189 15.65 -6.64 0.15
C PRO A 189 14.47 -7.58 0.42
N LYS A 190 14.40 -8.67 -0.36
CA LYS A 190 13.34 -9.68 -0.26
C LYS A 190 13.50 -10.58 0.97
N LYS A 191 14.72 -10.78 1.44
CA LYS A 191 15.02 -11.46 2.70
C LYS A 191 15.01 -10.43 3.83
N LEU A 192 14.24 -10.69 4.88
CA LEU A 192 14.15 -9.79 6.03
C LEU A 192 15.46 -9.69 6.82
N SER A 193 16.29 -10.74 6.81
CA SER A 193 17.62 -10.73 7.41
C SER A 193 18.55 -9.66 6.82
N LEU A 194 18.34 -9.30 5.53
CA LEU A 194 19.15 -8.33 4.79
C LEU A 194 18.64 -6.89 4.91
N ARG A 195 17.49 -6.67 5.56
CA ARG A 195 16.92 -5.32 5.69
C ARG A 195 17.64 -4.53 6.77
N PRO A 196 17.77 -3.20 6.62
CA PRO A 196 18.27 -2.34 7.68
C PRO A 196 17.48 -2.56 8.98
N LYS A 197 18.20 -2.78 10.08
CA LYS A 197 17.63 -2.85 11.42
C LYS A 197 17.78 -1.47 12.06
N PHE A 198 16.68 -0.73 12.15
CA PHE A 198 16.66 0.51 12.91
C PHE A 198 16.69 0.17 14.40
N ARG A 199 17.76 0.55 15.09
CA ARG A 199 17.85 0.54 16.55
C ARG A 199 17.64 1.98 17.00
N GLY A 200 16.55 2.21 17.72
CA GLY A 200 16.21 3.48 18.35
C GLY A 200 15.77 3.22 19.78
#